data_AF-A0A511ZQQ1-F1
#
_entry.id   AF-A0A511ZQQ1-F1
#
_cell.length_a   1.000
_cell.length_b   1.000
_cell.length_c   1.000
_cell.angle_alpha   90.00
_cell.angle_beta   90.00
_cell.angle_gamma   90.00
#
_symmetry.space_group_name_H-M   'P 1'
#
loop_
_entity.id
_entity.type
_entity.pdbx_description
1 polymer ?
#
loop_
_entity_poly.entity_id
_entity_poly.type
_entity_poly.pdbx_seq_one_letter_code
_entity_poly.pdbx_strand_id
1 'polypeptide(L)'
;MRVFVCEEMIHNIEVNIDKIKNIQSKFDEVNYEAYYIYAFALFESAVCEAIRHVLTSFPEKIRKNLELKISTNVIYNNIYSPRLILAELIENEIKKINKGSAQSIVSEAEKICNVNLTYDKRFLKEISDVRNKITHESTDSKQEYLYGSSYYSSQRYSLDKLRELISYLLVILQSFAEELEKKYQKYNRYKLLKELWNTLLETPLLKFENCISIGKNNNFGGEKMQVEFNFEYIRKVSTSISSSEKLYLSMFLQQYNTSINSEFFSFSDIPMLASIASKEKIYMFLHVMSIYPHLFNGMSIK
;
A
#
# COMPACT_ATOMS: atom_id res chain seq x y z
N MET A 1 7.44 -12.95 9.63
CA MET A 1 7.16 -12.71 8.20
C MET A 1 6.63 -11.30 8.02
N ARG A 2 6.97 -10.61 6.92
CA ARG A 2 6.43 -9.27 6.60
C ARG A 2 5.46 -9.39 5.43
N VAL A 3 4.22 -8.95 5.61
CA VAL A 3 3.17 -9.00 4.58
C VAL A 3 3.28 -7.75 3.72
N PHE A 4 4.08 -7.81 2.67
CA PHE A 4 4.44 -6.64 1.86
C PHE A 4 4.89 -7.03 0.44
N VAL A 5 4.37 -6.32 -0.56
CA VAL A 5 4.75 -6.44 -1.97
C VAL A 5 5.10 -5.04 -2.48
N CYS A 6 6.36 -4.83 -2.84
CA CYS A 6 6.89 -3.53 -3.26
C CYS A 6 6.21 -3.03 -4.53
N GLU A 7 6.00 -3.90 -5.51
CA GLU A 7 5.40 -3.58 -6.82
C GLU A 7 4.04 -2.86 -6.68
N GLU A 8 3.21 -3.23 -5.70
CA GLU A 8 1.89 -2.60 -5.51
C GLU A 8 1.99 -1.17 -4.97
N MET A 9 2.94 -0.94 -4.06
CA MET A 9 3.22 0.39 -3.56
C MET A 9 3.76 1.29 -4.67
N ILE A 10 4.68 0.78 -5.50
CA ILE A 10 5.23 1.53 -6.64
C ILE A 10 4.15 1.81 -7.69
N HIS A 11 3.32 0.82 -8.02
CA HIS A 11 2.20 0.98 -8.95
C HIS A 11 1.25 2.10 -8.53
N ASN A 12 0.92 2.20 -7.24
CA ASN A 12 0.09 3.30 -6.73
C ASN A 12 0.73 4.68 -6.95
N ILE A 13 2.05 4.81 -6.84
CA ILE A 13 2.76 6.06 -7.13
C ILE A 13 2.73 6.36 -8.63
N GLU A 14 3.01 5.37 -9.47
CA GLU A 14 3.02 5.49 -10.94
C GLU A 14 1.65 5.91 -11.49
N VAL A 15 0.57 5.31 -11.00
CA VAL A 15 -0.81 5.68 -11.39
C VAL A 15 -1.08 7.17 -11.10
N ASN A 16 -0.57 7.70 -10.00
CA ASN A 16 -0.73 9.12 -9.67
C ASN A 16 0.19 10.01 -10.50
N ILE A 17 1.44 9.59 -10.76
CA ILE A 17 2.36 10.27 -11.69
C ILE A 17 1.69 10.42 -13.07
N ASP A 18 1.10 9.37 -13.61
CA ASP A 18 0.46 9.40 -14.92
C ASP A 18 -0.79 10.28 -14.95
N LYS A 19 -1.58 10.29 -13.88
CA LYS A 19 -2.69 11.24 -13.72
C LYS A 19 -2.19 12.69 -13.73
N ILE A 20 -1.11 13.00 -13.02
CA ILE A 20 -0.52 14.35 -12.98
C ILE A 20 0.01 14.76 -14.37
N LYS A 21 0.72 13.87 -15.08
CA LYS A 21 1.17 14.12 -16.46
C LYS A 21 0.00 14.39 -17.41
N ASN A 22 -1.09 13.62 -17.29
CA ASN A 22 -2.30 13.81 -18.08
C ASN A 22 -3.03 15.13 -17.81
N ILE A 23 -2.86 15.69 -16.62
CA ILE A 23 -3.42 17.00 -16.26
C ILE A 23 -2.57 18.14 -16.84
N GLN A 24 -1.25 18.01 -16.81
CA GLN A 24 -0.35 19.04 -17.36
C GLN A 24 -0.62 19.36 -18.84
N SER A 25 -1.04 18.38 -19.63
CA SER A 25 -1.38 18.58 -21.04
C SER A 25 -2.69 19.35 -21.26
N LYS A 26 -3.56 19.44 -20.24
CA LYS A 26 -4.89 20.09 -20.29
C LYS A 26 -4.92 21.45 -19.59
N PHE A 27 -3.79 21.89 -19.06
CA PHE A 27 -3.65 23.12 -18.29
C PHE A 27 -3.85 24.36 -19.16
N ASP A 28 -4.88 25.17 -18.88
CA ASP A 28 -5.18 26.43 -19.55
C ASP A 28 -5.53 27.56 -18.56
N GLU A 29 -5.78 28.77 -19.07
CA GLU A 29 -6.09 29.95 -18.25
C GLU A 29 -7.40 29.85 -17.47
N VAL A 30 -8.30 28.94 -17.84
CA VAL A 30 -9.62 28.79 -17.24
C VAL A 30 -9.61 27.75 -16.12
N ASN A 31 -8.78 26.71 -16.25
CA ASN A 31 -8.81 25.55 -15.37
C ASN A 31 -7.58 25.37 -14.46
N TYR A 32 -6.59 26.27 -14.55
CA TYR A 32 -5.30 26.11 -13.86
C TYR A 32 -5.43 25.91 -12.35
N GLU A 33 -6.36 26.59 -11.70
CA GLU A 33 -6.54 26.51 -10.24
C GLU A 33 -7.01 25.12 -9.81
N ALA A 34 -8.06 24.63 -10.47
CA ALA A 34 -8.62 23.31 -10.20
C ALA A 34 -7.59 22.20 -10.47
N TYR A 35 -6.86 22.30 -11.59
CA TYR A 35 -5.84 21.32 -11.93
C TYR A 35 -4.58 21.40 -11.07
N TYR A 36 -4.21 22.58 -10.59
CA TYR A 36 -3.14 22.71 -9.61
C TYR A 36 -3.48 22.02 -8.29
N ILE A 37 -4.68 22.30 -7.75
CA ILE A 37 -5.16 21.66 -6.52
C ILE A 37 -5.28 20.16 -6.70
N TYR A 38 -5.80 19.71 -7.86
CA TYR A 38 -5.90 18.28 -8.14
C TYR A 38 -4.53 17.60 -8.24
N ALA A 39 -3.55 18.23 -8.89
CA ALA A 39 -2.18 17.72 -8.95
C ALA A 39 -1.55 17.62 -7.55
N PHE A 40 -1.75 18.62 -6.70
CA PHE A 40 -1.30 18.58 -5.31
C PHE A 40 -1.98 17.45 -4.51
N ALA A 41 -3.28 17.25 -4.68
CA ALA A 41 -4.02 16.18 -4.01
C ALA A 41 -3.55 14.79 -4.47
N LEU A 42 -3.24 14.61 -5.77
CA LEU A 42 -2.66 13.37 -6.30
C LEU A 42 -1.26 13.11 -5.73
N PHE A 43 -0.45 14.15 -5.60
CA PHE A 43 0.86 14.08 -4.95
C PHE A 43 0.75 13.63 -3.49
N GLU A 44 -0.10 14.30 -2.71
CA GLU A 44 -0.35 13.96 -1.30
C GLU A 44 -0.87 12.53 -1.16
N SER A 45 -1.84 12.14 -2.01
CA SER A 45 -2.39 10.80 -2.03
C SER A 45 -1.31 9.76 -2.33
N ALA A 46 -0.46 9.97 -3.33
CA ALA A 46 0.59 9.02 -3.69
C ALA A 46 1.59 8.80 -2.54
N VAL A 47 2.05 9.89 -1.91
CA VAL A 47 2.98 9.81 -0.78
C VAL A 47 2.33 9.14 0.43
N CYS A 48 1.09 9.50 0.75
CA CYS A 48 0.40 8.96 1.92
C CYS A 48 -0.03 7.51 1.74
N GLU A 49 -0.41 7.07 0.55
CA GLU A 49 -0.61 5.64 0.27
C GLU A 49 0.70 4.86 0.43
N ALA A 50 1.82 5.37 -0.07
CA ALA A 50 3.11 4.70 0.14
C ALA A 50 3.46 4.57 1.64
N ILE A 51 3.23 5.64 2.42
CA ILE A 51 3.38 5.61 3.88
C ILE A 51 2.44 4.58 4.51
N ARG A 52 1.17 4.52 4.08
CA ARG A 52 0.17 3.54 4.57
C ARG A 52 0.65 2.11 4.34
N HIS A 53 1.12 1.81 3.12
CA HIS A 53 1.69 0.51 2.77
C HIS A 53 2.88 0.16 3.67
N VAL A 54 3.82 1.09 3.87
CA VAL A 54 4.98 0.88 4.74
C VAL A 54 4.55 0.67 6.20
N LEU A 55 3.68 1.49 6.76
CA LEU A 55 3.26 1.36 8.17
C LEU A 55 2.43 0.09 8.42
N THR A 56 1.66 -0.36 7.44
CA THR A 56 0.91 -1.62 7.54
C THR A 56 1.85 -2.82 7.66
N SER A 57 2.95 -2.81 6.90
CA SER A 57 3.92 -3.91 6.89
C SER A 57 5.02 -3.77 7.95
N PHE A 58 5.30 -2.54 8.38
CA PHE A 58 6.35 -2.17 9.34
C PHE A 58 5.77 -1.29 10.47
N PRO A 59 4.84 -1.83 11.29
CA PRO A 59 4.13 -1.06 12.31
C PRO A 59 5.06 -0.51 13.39
N GLU A 60 6.26 -1.08 13.57
CA GLU A 60 7.28 -0.55 14.48
C GLU A 60 7.77 0.86 14.11
N LYS A 61 7.50 1.32 12.88
CA LYS A 61 7.82 2.66 12.39
C LYS A 61 6.80 3.72 12.83
N ILE A 62 5.64 3.30 13.35
CA ILE A 62 4.70 4.21 13.99
C ILE A 62 5.40 4.80 15.22
N ARG A 63 5.39 6.14 15.34
CA ARG A 63 6.14 6.85 16.39
C ARG A 63 5.69 6.39 17.78
N LYS A 64 6.62 5.80 18.54
CA LYS A 64 6.40 5.33 19.93
C LYS A 64 5.97 6.41 20.93
N ASN A 65 6.20 7.69 20.60
CA ASN A 65 6.02 8.82 21.52
C ASN A 65 4.74 9.62 21.28
N LEU A 66 3.86 9.19 20.36
CA LEU A 66 2.56 9.82 20.22
C LEU A 66 1.63 9.19 21.24
N GLU A 67 0.91 10.03 21.99
CA GLU A 67 -0.33 9.62 22.62
C GLU A 67 -1.19 8.99 21.51
N LEU A 68 -1.19 7.66 21.44
CA LEU A 68 -1.99 6.90 20.49
C LEU A 68 -3.44 7.09 20.91
N LYS A 69 -4.05 8.20 20.47
CA LYS A 69 -5.44 8.53 20.76
C LYS A 69 -6.34 7.64 19.90
N ILE A 70 -6.45 6.38 20.28
CA ILE A 70 -7.48 5.48 19.78
C ILE A 70 -8.69 5.68 20.67
N SER A 71 -9.86 5.90 20.06
CA SER A 71 -11.09 5.96 20.84
C SER A 71 -11.36 4.60 21.50
N THR A 72 -11.81 4.62 22.74
CA THR A 72 -12.16 3.42 23.51
C THR A 72 -13.20 2.56 22.77
N ASN A 73 -14.13 3.18 22.05
CA ASN A 73 -15.13 2.49 21.22
C ASN A 73 -14.50 1.69 20.08
N VAL A 74 -13.45 2.21 19.42
CA VAL A 74 -12.74 1.46 18.37
C VAL A 74 -12.08 0.22 18.96
N ILE A 75 -11.50 0.30 20.16
CA ILE A 75 -10.89 -0.85 20.82
C ILE A 75 -11.96 -1.90 21.18
N TYR A 76 -13.05 -1.49 21.82
CA TYR A 76 -14.11 -2.42 22.24
C TYR A 76 -14.79 -3.11 21.05
N ASN A 77 -15.11 -2.36 20.00
CA ASN A 77 -15.80 -2.91 18.83
C ASN A 77 -14.90 -3.81 17.97
N ASN A 78 -13.57 -3.72 18.13
CA ASN A 78 -12.61 -4.44 17.30
C ASN A 78 -11.62 -5.28 18.12
N ILE A 79 -12.01 -5.71 19.33
CA ILE A 79 -11.12 -6.43 20.26
C ILE A 79 -10.58 -7.75 19.66
N TYR A 80 -11.36 -8.38 18.77
CA TYR A 80 -10.96 -9.60 18.04
C TYR A 80 -10.34 -9.31 16.67
N SER A 81 -10.14 -8.04 16.31
CA SER A 81 -9.59 -7.59 15.03
C SER A 81 -8.44 -6.60 15.24
N PRO A 82 -7.27 -7.05 15.71
CA PRO A 82 -6.09 -6.19 15.91
C PRO A 82 -5.68 -5.40 14.66
N ARG A 83 -5.97 -5.93 13.46
CA ARG A 83 -5.76 -5.25 12.18
C ARG A 83 -6.56 -3.95 12.06
N LEU A 84 -7.82 -3.93 12.51
CA LEU A 84 -8.66 -2.73 12.43
C LEU A 84 -8.17 -1.66 13.40
N ILE A 85 -7.66 -2.08 14.56
CA ILE A 85 -7.01 -1.17 15.53
C ILE A 85 -5.74 -0.57 14.91
N LEU A 86 -4.91 -1.39 14.26
CA LEU A 86 -3.71 -0.93 13.54
C LEU A 86 -4.07 0.02 12.38
N ALA A 87 -5.11 -0.29 11.61
CA ALA A 87 -5.57 0.56 10.52
C ALA A 87 -5.97 1.95 11.03
N GLU A 88 -6.72 2.02 12.13
CA GLU A 88 -7.10 3.31 12.74
C GLU A 88 -5.87 4.11 13.23
N LEU A 89 -4.86 3.42 13.78
CA LEU A 89 -3.60 4.06 14.15
C LEU A 89 -2.90 4.68 12.95
N ILE A 90 -2.81 3.93 11.85
CA ILE A 90 -2.19 4.38 10.61
C ILE A 90 -2.96 5.57 10.02
N GLU A 91 -4.30 5.51 10.00
CA GLU A 91 -5.14 6.62 9.54
C GLU A 91 -4.96 7.88 10.38
N ASN A 92 -4.80 7.75 11.69
CA ASN A 92 -4.53 8.90 12.55
C ASN A 92 -3.15 9.53 12.29
N GLU A 93 -2.15 8.73 11.93
CA GLU A 93 -0.85 9.24 11.50
C GLU A 93 -0.94 9.93 10.14
N ILE A 94 -1.60 9.31 9.16
CA ILE A 94 -1.77 9.89 7.82
C ILE A 94 -2.53 11.22 7.89
N LYS A 95 -3.61 11.30 8.68
CA LYS A 95 -4.35 12.56 8.91
C LYS A 95 -3.48 13.68 9.48
N LYS A 96 -2.46 13.37 10.28
CA LYS A 96 -1.52 14.39 10.79
C LYS A 96 -0.59 14.86 9.69
N ILE A 97 -0.12 13.95 8.84
CA ILE A 97 0.76 14.24 7.69
C ILE A 97 0.02 15.09 6.66
N ASN A 98 -1.22 14.75 6.31
CA ASN A 98 -2.06 15.46 5.34
C ASN A 98 -2.34 16.92 5.73
N LYS A 99 -2.36 17.26 7.03
CA LYS A 99 -2.53 18.65 7.49
C LYS A 99 -1.30 19.52 7.25
N GLY A 100 -0.20 18.94 6.80
CA GLY A 100 1.08 19.60 6.61
C GLY A 100 1.22 20.41 5.32
N SER A 101 2.37 21.08 5.21
CA SER A 101 2.89 21.62 3.95
C SER A 101 3.50 20.51 3.08
N ALA A 102 3.72 20.78 1.79
CA ALA A 102 4.39 19.85 0.88
C ALA A 102 5.75 19.38 1.45
N GLN A 103 6.49 20.32 2.05
CA GLN A 103 7.76 20.02 2.72
C GLN A 103 7.59 19.03 3.88
N SER A 104 6.60 19.25 4.75
CA SER A 104 6.39 18.32 5.87
C SER A 104 5.94 16.92 5.40
N ILE A 105 5.12 16.84 4.34
CA ILE A 105 4.71 15.56 3.76
C ILE A 105 5.95 14.78 3.28
N VAL A 106 6.82 15.44 2.50
CA VAL A 106 8.06 14.81 1.99
C VAL A 106 9.00 14.42 3.13
N SER A 107 9.24 15.30 4.10
CA SER A 107 10.14 15.01 5.23
C SER A 107 9.62 13.86 6.12
N GLU A 108 8.30 13.76 6.32
CA GLU A 108 7.72 12.61 7.03
C GLU A 108 7.80 11.32 6.20
N ALA A 109 7.61 11.41 4.89
CA ALA A 109 7.78 10.28 3.99
C ALA A 109 9.22 9.73 4.03
N GLU A 110 10.22 10.60 3.94
CA GLU A 110 11.64 10.23 4.09
C GLU A 110 11.89 9.52 5.41
N LYS A 111 11.36 10.07 6.51
CA LYS A 111 11.56 9.50 7.85
C LYS A 111 10.89 8.13 8.01
N ILE A 112 9.62 8.01 7.62
CA ILE A 112 8.84 6.78 7.79
C ILE A 112 9.34 5.72 6.81
N CYS A 113 9.48 6.03 5.53
CA CYS A 113 10.02 5.09 4.55
C CYS A 113 11.53 4.84 4.75
N ASN A 114 12.22 5.73 5.46
CA ASN A 114 13.65 5.73 5.70
C ASN A 114 14.43 5.75 4.36
N VAL A 115 14.01 6.65 3.48
CA VAL A 115 14.62 6.92 2.17
C VAL A 115 15.14 8.35 2.15
N ASN A 116 16.12 8.62 1.29
CA ASN A 116 16.73 9.95 1.19
C ASN A 116 16.38 10.55 -0.18
N LEU A 117 15.61 11.63 -0.18
CA LEU A 117 15.21 12.35 -1.37
C LEU A 117 16.02 13.63 -1.49
N THR A 118 16.39 13.97 -2.71
CA THR A 118 17.06 15.25 -2.99
C THR A 118 16.02 16.23 -3.52
N TYR A 119 15.68 17.24 -2.71
CA TYR A 119 14.74 18.29 -3.09
C TYR A 119 15.16 19.65 -2.50
N ASP A 120 14.81 20.72 -3.22
CA ASP A 120 14.95 22.10 -2.79
C ASP A 120 13.69 22.52 -2.02
N LYS A 121 13.90 22.82 -0.74
CA LYS A 121 12.85 23.27 0.18
C LYS A 121 12.15 24.53 -0.30
N ARG A 122 12.81 25.37 -1.10
CA ARG A 122 12.22 26.61 -1.64
C ARG A 122 11.05 26.30 -2.58
N PHE A 123 11.21 25.33 -3.47
CA PHE A 123 10.15 24.91 -4.39
C PHE A 123 8.96 24.27 -3.63
N LEU A 124 9.23 23.43 -2.62
CA LEU A 124 8.15 22.83 -1.80
C LEU A 124 7.38 23.87 -0.99
N LYS A 125 8.07 24.91 -0.50
CA LYS A 125 7.43 26.04 0.16
C LYS A 125 6.55 26.79 -0.83
N GLU A 126 7.08 27.13 -2.00
CA GLU A 126 6.34 27.83 -3.05
C GLU A 126 5.09 27.05 -3.48
N ILE A 127 5.19 25.73 -3.64
CA ILE A 127 4.03 24.86 -3.92
C ILE A 127 2.95 24.99 -2.84
N SER A 128 3.35 24.99 -1.57
CA SER A 128 2.42 25.09 -0.45
C SER A 128 1.76 26.47 -0.39
N ASP A 129 2.52 27.52 -0.66
CA ASP A 129 2.04 28.91 -0.68
C ASP A 129 1.02 29.11 -1.81
N VAL A 130 1.31 28.61 -3.02
CA VAL A 130 0.38 28.65 -4.17
C VAL A 130 -0.91 27.87 -3.87
N ARG A 131 -0.79 26.65 -3.32
CA ARG A 131 -1.97 25.85 -2.91
C ARG A 131 -2.83 26.60 -1.90
N ASN A 132 -2.22 27.21 -0.88
CA ASN A 132 -2.95 27.94 0.15
C ASN A 132 -3.65 29.17 -0.43
N LYS A 133 -2.97 29.92 -1.30
CA LYS A 133 -3.53 31.07 -2.00
C LYS A 133 -4.74 30.69 -2.86
N ILE A 134 -4.63 29.65 -3.68
CA ILE A 134 -5.75 29.16 -4.50
C ILE A 134 -6.92 28.68 -3.63
N THR A 135 -6.64 28.01 -2.51
CA THR A 135 -7.68 27.41 -1.65
C THR A 135 -8.38 28.41 -0.73
N HIS A 136 -7.69 29.46 -0.29
CA HIS A 136 -8.18 30.36 0.77
C HIS A 136 -8.31 31.83 0.34
N GLU A 137 -7.60 32.27 -0.70
CA GLU A 137 -7.58 33.67 -1.16
C GLU A 137 -8.31 33.86 -2.50
N SER A 138 -8.94 32.82 -3.06
CA SER A 138 -9.78 32.89 -4.27
C SER A 138 -11.20 33.39 -4.00
N THR A 139 -11.55 33.64 -2.74
CA THR A 139 -12.80 34.31 -2.38
C THR A 139 -12.49 35.77 -2.13
N ASP A 140 -13.17 36.67 -2.83
CA ASP A 140 -13.23 38.12 -2.56
C ASP A 140 -13.21 38.34 -1.05
N SER A 141 -12.03 38.76 -0.56
CA SER A 141 -11.76 38.77 0.87
C SER A 141 -12.79 39.66 1.57
N LYS A 142 -13.05 39.42 2.86
CA LYS A 142 -13.86 40.29 3.73
C LYS A 142 -13.54 41.79 3.62
N GLN A 143 -12.37 42.17 3.08
CA GLN A 143 -11.95 43.54 2.89
C GLN A 143 -12.49 44.22 1.62
N GLU A 144 -12.89 43.49 0.57
CA GLU A 144 -13.56 44.10 -0.60
C GLU A 144 -14.97 44.61 -0.24
N TYR A 145 -15.69 43.87 0.61
CA TYR A 145 -16.94 44.31 1.22
C TYR A 145 -16.80 45.58 2.07
N LEU A 146 -15.61 45.85 2.62
CA LEU A 146 -15.35 46.97 3.53
C LEU A 146 -14.73 48.19 2.83
N TYR A 147 -13.91 47.98 1.80
CA TYR A 147 -13.03 49.03 1.24
C TYR A 147 -13.13 49.22 -0.28
N GLY A 148 -13.96 48.44 -0.98
CA GLY A 148 -14.15 48.57 -2.42
C GLY A 148 -13.03 47.95 -3.26
N SER A 149 -13.38 47.55 -4.49
CA SER A 149 -12.61 46.70 -5.41
C SER A 149 -11.31 47.29 -5.99
N SER A 150 -10.81 48.42 -5.47
CA SER A 150 -9.70 49.15 -6.08
C SER A 150 -8.31 48.77 -5.56
N TYR A 151 -8.18 47.77 -4.68
CA TYR A 151 -6.91 47.50 -3.99
C TYR A 151 -6.26 46.14 -4.25
N TYR A 152 -6.86 45.25 -5.04
CA TYR A 152 -6.24 43.96 -5.35
C TYR A 152 -5.97 43.78 -6.83
N SER A 153 -4.68 43.91 -7.20
CA SER A 153 -4.17 43.13 -8.31
C SER A 153 -4.13 41.67 -7.83
N SER A 154 -5.07 40.85 -8.29
CA SER A 154 -4.92 39.40 -8.16
C SER A 154 -3.62 39.04 -8.87
N GLN A 155 -2.53 38.84 -8.11
CA GLN A 155 -1.28 38.30 -8.65
C GLN A 155 -1.59 36.87 -9.11
N ARG A 156 -2.07 36.74 -10.34
CA ARG A 156 -2.23 35.48 -11.06
C ARG A 156 -0.82 34.97 -11.33
N TYR A 157 -0.53 33.76 -10.86
CA TYR A 157 0.71 33.09 -11.23
C TYR A 157 0.71 32.85 -12.74
N SER A 158 1.86 33.00 -13.39
CA SER A 158 1.97 32.62 -14.79
C SER A 158 1.74 31.12 -14.93
N LEU A 159 1.07 30.71 -16.02
CA LEU A 159 0.83 29.29 -16.30
C LEU A 159 2.14 28.50 -16.37
N ASP A 160 3.20 29.11 -16.92
CA ASP A 160 4.53 28.51 -16.99
C ASP A 160 5.09 28.20 -15.60
N LYS A 161 4.90 29.11 -14.65
CA LYS A 161 5.34 28.91 -13.27
C LYS A 161 4.57 27.78 -12.60
N LEU A 162 3.26 27.71 -12.78
CA LEU A 162 2.45 26.62 -12.23
C LEU A 162 2.84 25.26 -12.84
N ARG A 163 3.11 25.22 -14.15
CA ARG A 163 3.62 24.03 -14.83
C ARG A 163 4.98 23.61 -14.27
N GLU A 164 5.89 24.55 -14.03
CA GLU A 164 7.18 24.29 -13.38
C GLU A 164 6.99 23.64 -12.00
N LEU A 165 6.11 24.19 -11.16
CA LEU A 165 5.83 23.66 -9.82
C LEU A 165 5.21 22.26 -9.86
N ILE A 166 4.29 21.97 -10.78
CA ILE A 166 3.72 20.63 -10.95
C ILE A 166 4.79 19.65 -11.46
N SER A 167 5.63 20.08 -12.41
CA SER A 167 6.76 19.27 -12.87
C SER A 167 7.71 18.94 -11.72
N TYR A 168 7.89 19.87 -10.79
CA TYR A 168 8.68 19.64 -9.59
C TYR A 168 8.08 18.56 -8.69
N LEU A 169 6.75 18.55 -8.49
CA LEU A 169 6.06 17.47 -7.76
C LEU A 169 6.28 16.10 -8.44
N LEU A 170 6.22 16.05 -9.78
CA LEU A 170 6.49 14.83 -10.54
C LEU A 170 7.91 14.30 -10.32
N VAL A 171 8.92 15.18 -10.37
CA VAL A 171 10.32 14.81 -10.11
C VAL A 171 10.48 14.20 -8.71
N ILE A 172 9.83 14.79 -7.70
CA ILE A 172 9.86 14.24 -6.34
C ILE A 172 9.21 12.86 -6.28
N LEU A 173 8.03 12.67 -6.89
CA LEU A 173 7.36 11.36 -6.89
C LEU A 173 8.17 10.29 -7.61
N GLN A 174 8.82 10.63 -8.72
CA GLN A 174 9.69 9.71 -9.46
C GLN A 174 10.90 9.33 -8.62
N SER A 175 11.61 10.31 -8.05
CA SER A 175 12.73 10.05 -7.15
C SER A 175 12.29 9.21 -5.93
N PHE A 176 11.10 9.46 -5.41
CA PHE A 176 10.54 8.70 -4.29
C PHE A 176 10.23 7.25 -4.66
N ALA A 177 9.62 7.00 -5.83
CA ALA A 177 9.39 5.66 -6.34
C ALA A 177 10.71 4.90 -6.52
N GLU A 178 11.72 5.50 -7.14
CA GLU A 178 13.03 4.89 -7.36
C GLU A 178 13.72 4.51 -6.04
N GLU A 179 13.72 5.40 -5.05
CA GLU A 179 14.35 5.12 -3.75
C GLU A 179 13.59 4.06 -2.95
N LEU A 180 12.26 4.05 -3.04
CA LEU A 180 11.44 2.99 -2.47
C LEU A 180 11.73 1.64 -3.13
N GLU A 181 11.77 1.59 -4.45
CA GLU A 181 12.06 0.38 -5.22
C GLU A 181 13.43 -0.18 -4.84
N LYS A 182 14.49 0.64 -4.88
CA LYS A 182 15.85 0.22 -4.47
C LYS A 182 15.87 -0.39 -3.07
N LYS A 183 15.14 0.21 -2.13
CA LYS A 183 15.12 -0.23 -0.73
C LYS A 183 14.29 -1.48 -0.50
N TYR A 184 13.16 -1.59 -1.19
CA TYR A 184 12.11 -2.54 -0.90
C TYR A 184 11.93 -3.64 -1.95
N GLN A 185 12.69 -3.61 -3.06
CA GLN A 185 12.67 -4.61 -4.14
C GLN A 185 12.77 -6.07 -3.65
N LYS A 186 13.43 -6.31 -2.52
CA LYS A 186 13.53 -7.65 -1.93
C LYS A 186 12.18 -8.22 -1.49
N TYR A 187 11.16 -7.39 -1.30
CA TYR A 187 9.81 -7.78 -0.91
C TYR A 187 8.94 -7.90 -2.15
N ASN A 188 8.93 -9.09 -2.74
CA ASN A 188 8.13 -9.41 -3.91
C ASN A 188 7.15 -10.56 -3.60
N ARG A 189 6.22 -10.81 -4.52
CA ARG A 189 5.20 -11.85 -4.37
C ARG A 189 5.80 -13.24 -4.13
N TYR A 190 6.87 -13.59 -4.85
CA TYR A 190 7.60 -14.85 -4.65
C TYR A 190 8.08 -15.02 -3.21
N LYS A 191 8.73 -14.00 -2.66
CA LYS A 191 9.25 -14.02 -1.30
C LYS A 191 8.12 -14.14 -0.29
N LEU A 192 7.02 -13.39 -0.46
CA LEU A 192 5.86 -13.47 0.43
C LEU A 192 5.26 -14.89 0.43
N LEU A 193 5.06 -15.47 -0.76
CA LEU A 193 4.57 -16.84 -0.93
C LEU A 193 5.48 -17.85 -0.22
N LYS A 194 6.79 -17.78 -0.48
CA LYS A 194 7.78 -18.70 0.08
C LYS A 194 7.91 -18.54 1.60
N GLU A 195 7.94 -17.32 2.12
CA GLU A 195 7.97 -17.09 3.57
C GLU A 195 6.69 -17.60 4.24
N LEU A 196 5.51 -17.34 3.66
CA LEU A 196 4.23 -17.83 4.19
C LEU A 196 4.20 -19.36 4.22
N TRP A 197 4.57 -20.01 3.12
CA TRP A 197 4.64 -21.46 3.01
C TRP A 197 5.56 -22.05 4.06
N ASN A 198 6.82 -21.60 4.12
CA ASN A 198 7.82 -22.14 5.05
C ASN A 198 7.49 -21.85 6.52
N THR A 199 6.76 -20.78 6.82
CA THR A 199 6.33 -20.48 8.20
C THR A 199 5.19 -21.41 8.63
N LEU A 200 4.30 -21.80 7.71
CA LEU A 200 3.17 -22.68 8.01
C LEU A 200 3.53 -24.16 7.95
N LEU A 201 4.40 -24.55 7.01
CA LEU A 201 4.80 -25.92 6.71
C LEU A 201 6.31 -26.04 6.90
N GLU A 202 6.73 -26.38 8.13
CA GLU A 202 8.15 -26.44 8.52
C GLU A 202 8.82 -27.78 8.14
N THR A 203 8.04 -28.78 7.71
CA THR A 203 8.57 -30.10 7.39
C THR A 203 9.45 -30.10 6.12
N PRO A 204 10.54 -30.89 6.11
CA PRO A 204 11.33 -31.11 4.90
C PRO A 204 10.56 -31.84 3.79
N LEU A 205 9.40 -32.44 4.09
CA LEU A 205 8.54 -33.12 3.10
C LEU A 205 7.75 -32.14 2.21
N LEU A 206 7.48 -30.93 2.70
CA LEU A 206 6.71 -29.91 2.00
C LEU A 206 7.60 -28.70 1.71
N LYS A 207 8.77 -28.92 1.10
CA LYS A 207 9.59 -27.81 0.63
C LYS A 207 8.84 -27.05 -0.46
N PHE A 208 8.86 -25.72 -0.37
CA PHE A 208 8.18 -24.82 -1.30
C PHE A 208 8.48 -25.18 -2.77
N GLU A 209 9.76 -25.37 -3.09
CA GLU A 209 10.25 -25.64 -4.45
C GLU A 209 9.78 -26.97 -5.04
N ASN A 210 9.40 -27.93 -4.18
CA ASN A 210 8.89 -29.23 -4.64
C ASN A 210 7.37 -29.19 -4.87
N CYS A 211 6.67 -28.31 -4.13
CA CYS A 211 5.21 -28.27 -4.09
C CYS A 211 4.63 -27.19 -4.99
N ILE A 212 5.37 -26.10 -5.21
CA ILE A 212 4.89 -24.91 -5.92
C ILE A 212 5.91 -24.50 -6.98
N SER A 213 5.44 -24.39 -8.21
CA SER A 213 6.13 -23.71 -9.31
C SER A 213 5.50 -22.35 -9.56
N ILE A 214 6.32 -21.38 -9.94
CA ILE A 214 5.84 -20.05 -10.31
C ILE A 214 6.23 -19.78 -11.76
N GLY A 215 5.22 -19.77 -12.62
CA GLY A 215 5.35 -19.49 -14.04
C GLY A 215 5.03 -18.04 -14.38
N LYS A 216 5.53 -17.58 -15.53
CA LYS A 216 5.03 -16.37 -16.19
C LYS A 216 4.04 -16.79 -17.27
N ASN A 217 2.79 -16.34 -17.17
CA ASN A 217 1.80 -16.55 -18.21
C ASN A 217 1.61 -15.23 -18.99
N ASN A 218 1.69 -15.31 -20.31
CA ASN A 218 1.58 -14.15 -21.23
C ASN A 218 0.15 -13.89 -21.71
N ASN A 219 -0.85 -14.58 -21.13
CA ASN A 219 -2.22 -14.44 -21.58
C ASN A 219 -2.87 -13.15 -21.06
N PHE A 220 -3.29 -12.31 -22.00
CA PHE A 220 -3.99 -11.02 -21.84
C PHE A 220 -3.15 -9.87 -21.25
N GLY A 221 -2.19 -9.37 -22.04
CA GLY A 221 -1.73 -7.97 -21.96
C GLY A 221 -0.72 -7.61 -20.87
N GLY A 222 -0.03 -8.59 -20.28
CA GLY A 222 1.07 -8.34 -19.34
C GLY A 222 1.68 -9.64 -18.82
N GLU A 223 2.92 -9.60 -18.34
CA GLU A 223 3.56 -10.72 -17.64
C GLU A 223 2.80 -11.00 -16.33
N LYS A 224 2.11 -12.13 -16.23
CA LYS A 224 1.37 -12.50 -15.00
C LYS A 224 2.07 -13.64 -14.30
N MET A 225 2.35 -13.45 -13.01
CA MET A 225 2.87 -14.49 -12.15
C MET A 225 1.74 -15.50 -11.84
N GLN A 226 1.87 -16.73 -12.32
CA GLN A 226 0.93 -17.82 -12.06
C GLN A 226 1.54 -18.79 -11.08
N VAL A 227 0.82 -19.05 -9.99
CA VAL A 227 1.18 -20.06 -8.99
C VAL A 227 0.59 -21.40 -9.43
N GLU A 228 1.44 -22.42 -9.52
CA GLU A 228 1.06 -23.77 -9.91
C GLU A 228 1.48 -24.75 -8.84
N PHE A 229 0.56 -25.65 -8.45
CA PHE A 229 0.83 -26.68 -7.45
C PHE A 229 1.22 -27.99 -8.14
N ASN A 230 2.28 -28.63 -7.64
CA ASN A 230 2.66 -29.98 -8.04
C ASN A 230 1.80 -31.00 -7.30
N PHE A 231 0.60 -31.25 -7.83
CA PHE A 231 -0.37 -32.16 -7.22
C PHE A 231 0.13 -33.60 -7.12
N GLU A 232 0.97 -34.06 -8.05
CA GLU A 232 1.55 -35.41 -8.00
C GLU A 232 2.46 -35.57 -6.78
N TYR A 233 3.35 -34.60 -6.55
CA TYR A 233 4.23 -34.60 -5.39
C TYR A 233 3.42 -34.48 -4.09
N ILE A 234 2.47 -33.54 -4.04
CA ILE A 234 1.61 -33.33 -2.87
C ILE A 234 0.85 -34.61 -2.52
N ARG A 235 0.30 -35.32 -3.51
CA ARG A 235 -0.39 -36.60 -3.30
C ARG A 235 0.51 -37.62 -2.62
N LYS A 236 1.75 -37.76 -3.10
CA LYS A 236 2.74 -38.70 -2.55
C LYS A 236 3.10 -38.43 -1.10
N VAL A 237 3.21 -37.15 -0.70
CA VAL A 237 3.64 -36.78 0.66
C VAL A 237 2.48 -36.57 1.64
N SER A 238 1.25 -36.37 1.14
CA SER A 238 0.06 -36.06 1.94
C SER A 238 -0.26 -37.07 3.05
N THR A 239 0.08 -38.34 2.86
CA THR A 239 -0.14 -39.41 3.85
C THR A 239 0.88 -39.40 4.99
N SER A 240 2.02 -38.74 4.80
CA SER A 240 3.17 -38.77 5.72
C SER A 240 3.34 -37.49 6.54
N ILE A 241 2.48 -36.49 6.31
CA ILE A 241 2.47 -35.23 7.06
C ILE A 241 1.50 -35.30 8.24
N SER A 242 1.77 -34.49 9.27
CA SER A 242 0.95 -34.44 10.47
C SER A 242 -0.43 -33.84 10.21
N SER A 243 -1.43 -34.15 11.05
CA SER A 243 -2.78 -33.56 10.93
C SER A 243 -2.77 -32.03 10.93
N SER A 244 -1.90 -31.40 11.72
CA SER A 244 -1.73 -29.94 11.72
C SER A 244 -1.24 -29.41 10.37
N GLU A 245 -0.32 -30.12 9.71
CA GLU A 245 0.16 -29.74 8.38
C GLU A 245 -0.88 -30.01 7.31
N LYS A 246 -1.66 -31.09 7.43
CA LYS A 246 -2.82 -31.35 6.57
C LYS A 246 -3.81 -30.19 6.63
N LEU A 247 -4.07 -29.63 7.83
CA LEU A 247 -4.88 -28.41 7.97
C LEU A 247 -4.28 -27.24 7.18
N TYR A 248 -3.03 -26.85 7.41
CA TYR A 248 -2.47 -25.69 6.72
C TYR A 248 -2.38 -25.88 5.21
N LEU A 249 -2.01 -27.07 4.75
CA LEU A 249 -2.00 -27.41 3.33
C LEU A 249 -3.42 -27.34 2.75
N SER A 250 -4.44 -27.82 3.48
CA SER A 250 -5.83 -27.71 3.04
C SER A 250 -6.27 -26.25 2.91
N MET A 251 -5.80 -25.36 3.79
CA MET A 251 -6.09 -23.92 3.69
C MET A 251 -5.50 -23.30 2.42
N PHE A 252 -4.27 -23.66 2.04
CA PHE A 252 -3.65 -23.22 0.78
C PHE A 252 -4.41 -23.75 -0.44
N LEU A 253 -4.71 -25.05 -0.44
CA LEU A 253 -5.41 -25.72 -1.53
C LEU A 253 -6.83 -25.17 -1.72
N GLN A 254 -7.54 -24.84 -0.63
CA GLN A 254 -8.88 -24.25 -0.67
C GLN A 254 -8.88 -22.87 -1.33
N GLN A 255 -7.81 -22.09 -1.17
CA GLN A 255 -7.67 -20.81 -1.87
C GLN A 255 -7.63 -21.05 -3.37
N TYR A 256 -6.80 -22.01 -3.80
CA TYR A 256 -6.60 -22.35 -5.21
C TYR A 256 -7.87 -22.90 -5.89
N ASN A 257 -8.55 -23.86 -5.24
CA ASN A 257 -9.74 -24.49 -5.79
C ASN A 257 -10.60 -25.11 -4.67
N THR A 258 -11.91 -24.87 -4.72
CA THR A 258 -12.85 -25.30 -3.68
C THR A 258 -13.06 -26.81 -3.58
N SER A 259 -12.77 -27.60 -4.62
CA SER A 259 -12.99 -29.06 -4.63
C SER A 259 -11.72 -29.88 -4.44
N ILE A 260 -10.55 -29.28 -4.64
CA ILE A 260 -9.28 -30.01 -4.71
C ILE A 260 -8.94 -30.70 -3.38
N ASN A 261 -9.35 -30.12 -2.25
CA ASN A 261 -9.11 -30.68 -0.93
C ASN A 261 -9.67 -32.10 -0.76
N SER A 262 -10.83 -32.40 -1.35
CA SER A 262 -11.42 -33.74 -1.26
C SER A 262 -10.61 -34.83 -1.94
N GLU A 263 -9.65 -34.47 -2.80
CA GLU A 263 -8.73 -35.42 -3.43
C GLU A 263 -7.56 -35.82 -2.52
N PHE A 264 -7.28 -35.03 -1.47
CA PHE A 264 -6.10 -35.22 -0.61
C PHE A 264 -6.46 -35.52 0.84
N PHE A 265 -7.55 -34.95 1.37
CA PHE A 265 -7.88 -35.01 2.79
C PHE A 265 -9.38 -35.25 3.03
N SER A 266 -9.67 -36.07 4.03
CA SER A 266 -11.00 -36.20 4.63
C SER A 266 -11.17 -35.24 5.81
N PHE A 267 -12.41 -34.96 6.24
CA PHE A 267 -12.62 -34.15 7.45
C PHE A 267 -11.99 -34.77 8.70
N SER A 268 -11.91 -36.11 8.78
CA SER A 268 -11.22 -36.82 9.87
C SER A 268 -9.70 -36.63 9.88
N ASP A 269 -9.10 -36.22 8.76
CA ASP A 269 -7.67 -35.90 8.71
C ASP A 269 -7.33 -34.54 9.34
N ILE A 270 -8.33 -33.66 9.46
CA ILE A 270 -8.18 -32.31 9.98
C ILE A 270 -8.36 -32.32 11.50
N PRO A 271 -7.38 -31.82 12.28
CA PRO A 271 -7.46 -31.81 13.73
C PRO A 271 -8.58 -30.89 14.21
N MET A 272 -9.19 -31.26 15.34
CA MET A 272 -10.13 -30.37 16.03
C MET A 272 -9.45 -29.04 16.38
N LEU A 273 -10.19 -27.93 16.31
CA LEU A 273 -9.66 -26.59 16.61
C LEU A 273 -9.00 -26.50 18.01
N ALA A 274 -9.53 -27.24 18.98
CA ALA A 274 -8.97 -27.32 20.33
C ALA A 274 -7.55 -27.92 20.35
N SER A 275 -7.26 -28.83 19.42
CA SER A 275 -6.00 -29.58 19.30
C SER A 275 -4.94 -28.86 18.47
N ILE A 276 -5.27 -27.72 17.85
CA ILE A 276 -4.30 -26.94 17.07
C ILE A 276 -3.38 -26.17 18.02
N ALA A 277 -2.13 -26.60 18.08
CA ALA A 277 -1.12 -26.03 18.94
C ALA A 277 -0.77 -24.57 18.58
N SER A 278 -0.80 -24.21 17.29
CA SER A 278 -0.35 -22.89 16.82
C SER A 278 -1.48 -22.08 16.17
N LYS A 279 -2.38 -21.56 17.00
CA LYS A 279 -3.47 -20.67 16.53
C LYS A 279 -2.94 -19.40 15.84
N GLU A 280 -1.76 -18.94 16.24
CA GLU A 280 -1.04 -17.81 15.64
C GLU A 280 -0.78 -18.00 14.14
N LYS A 281 -0.45 -19.22 13.70
CA LYS A 281 -0.25 -19.55 12.28
C LYS A 281 -1.53 -19.40 11.47
N ILE A 282 -2.68 -19.76 12.04
CA ILE A 282 -4.00 -19.53 11.42
C ILE A 282 -4.25 -18.03 11.28
N TYR A 283 -4.06 -17.25 12.35
CA TYR A 283 -4.22 -15.80 12.30
C TYR A 283 -3.31 -15.15 11.28
N MET A 284 -2.06 -15.63 11.16
CA MET A 284 -1.11 -15.15 10.16
C MET A 284 -1.58 -15.46 8.73
N PHE A 285 -2.05 -16.68 8.46
CA PHE A 285 -2.61 -17.03 7.15
C PHE A 285 -3.81 -16.15 6.80
N LEU A 286 -4.77 -16.02 7.72
CA LEU A 286 -5.94 -15.17 7.54
C LEU A 286 -5.55 -13.71 7.32
N HIS A 287 -4.53 -13.22 8.04
CA HIS A 287 -4.00 -11.89 7.85
C HIS A 287 -3.45 -11.70 6.44
N VAL A 288 -2.64 -12.63 5.92
CA VAL A 288 -2.15 -12.54 4.54
C VAL A 288 -3.30 -12.57 3.54
N MET A 289 -4.25 -13.50 3.67
CA MET A 289 -5.39 -13.60 2.74
C MET A 289 -6.31 -12.38 2.80
N SER A 290 -6.39 -11.72 3.95
CA SER A 290 -7.16 -10.48 4.08
C SER A 290 -6.50 -9.27 3.40
N ILE A 291 -5.21 -9.34 3.08
CA ILE A 291 -4.47 -8.31 2.33
C ILE A 291 -4.37 -8.74 0.85
N TYR A 292 -4.04 -10.01 0.59
CA TYR A 292 -3.85 -10.59 -0.72
C TYR A 292 -4.79 -11.79 -0.92
N PRO A 293 -6.10 -11.56 -1.14
CA PRO A 293 -7.09 -12.64 -1.24
C PRO A 293 -6.88 -13.54 -2.47
N HIS A 294 -6.14 -13.07 -3.46
CA HIS A 294 -5.86 -13.82 -4.70
C HIS A 294 -4.38 -14.21 -4.82
N LEU A 295 -3.64 -14.23 -3.71
CA LEU A 295 -2.20 -14.51 -3.70
C LEU A 295 -1.82 -15.82 -4.42
N PHE A 296 -2.70 -16.83 -4.36
CA PHE A 296 -2.48 -18.16 -4.96
C PHE A 296 -3.27 -18.42 -6.25
N ASN A 297 -4.22 -17.54 -6.63
CA ASN A 297 -5.22 -17.87 -7.66
C ASN A 297 -4.86 -17.42 -9.07
N GLY A 298 -3.69 -16.82 -9.28
CA GLY A 298 -3.31 -16.26 -10.58
C GLY A 298 -4.29 -15.19 -11.12
N MET A 299 -5.29 -14.79 -10.34
CA MET A 299 -6.24 -13.75 -10.69
C MET A 299 -5.68 -12.38 -10.34
N SER A 300 -5.89 -11.41 -11.23
CA SER A 300 -5.58 -10.00 -10.97
C SER A 300 -6.30 -9.54 -9.70
N ILE A 301 -5.55 -9.09 -8.70
CA ILE A 301 -6.10 -8.13 -7.74
C ILE A 301 -6.25 -6.83 -8.54
N LYS A 302 -7.50 -6.45 -8.80
CA LYS A 302 -7.84 -5.17 -9.44
C LYS A 302 -7.69 -4.02 -8.43
#